data_AF-W1J3Y0-F1
#
_entry.id   AF-W1J3Y0-F1
#
_cell.length_a   1.000
_cell.length_b   1.000
_cell.length_c   1.000
_cell.angle_alpha   90.00
_cell.angle_beta   90.00
_cell.angle_gamma   90.00
#
_symmetry.space_group_name_H-M   'P 1'
#
loop_
_entity.id
_entity.type
_entity.pdbx_description
1 polymer ?
#
loop_
_entity_poly.entity_id
_entity_poly.type
_entity_poly.pdbx_seq_one_letter_code
_entity_poly.pdbx_strand_id
1 'polypeptide(L)' 'MKKLLELRQQKSDLTHQIRSLLTKAETEKRSLNADEAKQFDELRSQSDTLNTEIARYASLANEERS' A
#
# COMPACT_ATOMS: atom_id res chain seq x y z
N MET A 1 11.46 15.21 6.06
CA MET A 1 11.75 13.76 5.88
C MET A 1 10.88 12.80 6.70
N LYS A 2 10.40 13.15 7.91
CA LYS A 2 9.54 12.27 8.75
C LYS A 2 8.28 11.77 8.01
N LYS A 3 7.62 12.66 7.25
CA LYS A 3 6.48 12.34 6.37
C LYS A 3 6.79 11.23 5.35
N LEU A 4 7.98 11.23 4.74
CA LEU A 4 8.36 10.21 3.75
C LEU A 4 8.52 8.82 4.39
N LEU A 5 9.06 8.77 5.61
CA LEU A 5 9.16 7.54 6.40
C LEU A 5 7.76 7.02 6.79
N GLU A 6 6.87 7.91 7.22
CA GLU A 6 5.47 7.56 7.55
C GLU A 6 4.73 6.99 6.33
N LEU A 7 4.84 7.64 5.16
CA LEU A 7 4.20 7.15 3.92
C LEU A 7 4.74 5.77 3.51
N ARG A 8 6.06 5.55 3.64
CA ARG A 8 6.67 4.24 3.37
C ARG A 8 6.19 3.16 4.35
N GLN A 9 6.02 3.52 5.62
CA GLN A 9 5.47 2.60 6.62
C GLN A 9 4.03 2.23 6.28
N GLN A 10 3.17 3.21 5.99
CA GLN A 10 1.78 2.98 5.58
C GLN A 10 1.69 2.07 4.35
N LYS A 11 2.54 2.27 3.34
CA LYS A 11 2.61 1.37 2.18
C LYS A 11 2.98 -0.06 2.56
N SER A 12 3.94 -0.23 3.48
CA SER A 12 4.32 -1.54 4.00
C SER A 12 3.14 -2.22 4.68
N ASP A 13 2.42 -1.48 5.53
CA ASP A 13 1.26 -1.98 6.28
C ASP A 13 0.12 -2.39 5.34
N LEU A 14 -0.17 -1.61 4.29
CA LEU A 14 -1.15 -1.98 3.26
C LEU A 14 -0.73 -3.24 2.49
N THR A 15 0.55 -3.36 2.16
CA THR A 15 1.08 -4.55 1.48
C THR A 15 0.94 -5.79 2.37
N HIS A 16 1.16 -5.65 3.67
CA HIS A 16 0.93 -6.71 4.65
C HIS A 16 -0.55 -7.09 4.74
N GLN A 17 -1.46 -6.11 4.75
CA GLN A 17 -2.90 -6.36 4.75
C GLN A 17 -3.36 -7.11 3.50
N ILE A 18 -2.90 -6.69 2.31
CA ILE A 18 -3.19 -7.37 1.04
C ILE A 18 -2.71 -8.83 1.10
N ARG A 19 -1.47 -9.06 1.56
CA ARG A 19 -0.93 -10.42 1.68
C ARG A 19 -1.74 -11.26 2.65
N SER A 20 -2.10 -10.71 3.81
CA SER A 20 -2.91 -11.41 4.82
C SER A 20 -4.27 -11.84 4.25
N LEU A 21 -4.93 -10.95 3.51
CA LEU A 21 -6.19 -11.22 2.83
C LEU A 21 -6.06 -12.37 1.81
N LEU A 22 -5.01 -12.34 0.99
CA LEU A 22 -4.73 -13.41 0.02
C LEU A 22 -4.38 -14.74 0.71
N THR A 23 -3.53 -14.73 1.74
CA THR A 23 -3.15 -15.91 2.51
C THR A 23 -4.35 -16.54 3.21
N LYS A 24 -5.28 -15.73 3.72
CA LYS A 24 -6.53 -16.23 4.32
C LYS A 24 -7.38 -16.96 3.28
N ALA A 25 -7.60 -16.35 2.12
CA ALA A 25 -8.36 -16.98 1.03
C ALA A 25 -7.70 -18.28 0.54
N GLU A 26 -6.37 -18.28 0.41
CA GLU A 26 -5.57 -19.47 0.06
C GLU A 26 -5.69 -20.57 1.11
N THR A 27 -5.60 -20.23 2.40
CA THR A 27 -5.75 -21.17 3.52
C THR A 27 -7.13 -21.81 3.53
N GLU A 28 -8.16 -21.00 3.22
CA GLU A 28 -9.55 -21.45 3.10
C GLU A 28 -9.84 -22.14 1.76
N LYS A 29 -8.83 -22.29 0.88
CA LYS A 29 -8.92 -22.90 -0.46
C LYS A 29 -10.06 -22.33 -1.31
N ARG A 30 -10.33 -21.04 -1.16
CA ARG A 30 -11.38 -20.33 -1.89
C ARG A 30 -10.83 -19.07 -2.53
N SER A 31 -11.53 -18.60 -3.56
CA SER A 31 -11.30 -17.26 -4.09
C SER A 31 -11.77 -16.19 -3.10
N LEU A 32 -11.27 -14.97 -3.29
CA LEU A 32 -11.79 -13.80 -2.59
C LEU A 32 -13.28 -13.68 -2.83
N ASN A 33 -14.04 -13.42 -1.76
CA ASN A 33 -15.45 -13.08 -1.89
C ASN A 33 -15.61 -11.63 -2.39
N ALA A 34 -16.84 -11.20 -2.66
CA ALA A 34 -17.10 -9.87 -3.22
C ALA A 34 -16.61 -8.73 -2.31
N ASP A 35 -16.69 -8.88 -0.98
CA ASP A 35 -16.26 -7.87 -0.03
C ASP A 35 -14.74 -7.82 0.09
N GLU A 36 -14.08 -8.98 0.12
CA GLU A 36 -12.62 -9.10 0.12
C GLU A 36 -12.01 -8.62 -1.19
N ALA A 37 -12.66 -8.86 -2.32
CA ALA A 37 -12.23 -8.35 -3.62
C ALA A 37 -12.30 -6.82 -3.67
N LYS A 38 -13.39 -6.22 -3.17
CA LYS A 38 -13.48 -4.76 -3.02
C LYS A 38 -12.40 -4.22 -2.10
N GLN A 39 -12.18 -4.86 -0.95
CA GLN A 39 -11.13 -4.47 -0.02
C GLN A 39 -9.74 -4.57 -0.67
N PHE A 40 -9.48 -5.61 -1.46
CA PHE A 40 -8.23 -5.75 -2.21
C PHE A 40 -8.04 -4.60 -3.20
N ASP A 41 -9.06 -4.26 -3.98
CA ASP A 41 -9.00 -3.18 -4.97
C ASP A 41 -8.80 -1.81 -4.29
N GLU A 42 -9.47 -1.57 -3.17
CA GLU A 42 -9.28 -0.37 -2.36
C GLU A 42 -7.86 -0.27 -1.79
N LEU A 43 -7.36 -1.34 -1.16
CA LEU A 43 -5.99 -1.38 -0.63
C LEU A 43 -4.95 -1.17 -1.74
N ARG A 44 -5.22 -1.70 -2.93
CA ARG A 44 -4.34 -1.52 -4.10
C ARG A 44 -4.34 -0.07 -4.59
N SER A 45 -5.52 0.54 -4.72
CA SER A 45 -5.68 1.95 -5.08
C SER A 45 -4.99 2.90 -4.07
N GLN A 46 -5.12 2.61 -2.78
CA GLN A 46 -4.42 3.35 -1.72
C GLN A 46 -2.90 3.20 -1.83
N SER A 47 -2.40 1.99 -2.12
CA SER A 47 -0.97 1.74 -2.33
C SER A 47 -0.41 2.51 -3.53
N ASP A 48 -1.15 2.60 -4.63
CA ASP A 48 -0.76 3.35 -5.83
C ASP A 48 -0.76 4.87 -5.58
N THR A 49 -1.73 5.36 -4.81
CA THR A 49 -1.77 6.76 -4.36
C THR A 49 -0.55 7.08 -3.49
N LEU A 50 -0.25 6.24 -2.50
CA LEU A 50 0.93 6.40 -1.64
C LEU A 50 2.23 6.33 -2.42
N ASN A 51 2.34 5.46 -3.43
CA ASN A 51 3.52 5.42 -4.30
C ASN A 51 3.76 6.76 -5.00
N THR A 52 2.69 7.36 -5.53
CA THR A 52 2.75 8.66 -6.21
C THR A 52 3.16 9.76 -5.23
N GLU A 53 2.58 9.79 -4.03
CA GLU A 53 2.96 10.75 -2.99
C GLU A 53 4.42 10.57 -2.53
N ILE A 54 4.85 9.33 -2.30
CA ILE A 54 6.23 9.00 -1.93
C ILE A 54 7.21 9.51 -3.00
N ALA A 55 6.90 9.30 -4.28
CA ALA A 55 7.74 9.76 -5.39
C ALA A 55 7.83 11.30 -5.40
N ARG A 56 6.70 11.99 -5.24
CA ARG A 56 6.66 13.46 -5.16
C ARG A 56 7.46 14.01 -3.98
N TYR A 57 7.26 13.45 -2.79
CA TYR A 57 8.00 13.87 -1.59
C TYR A 57 9.49 13.53 -1.68
N ALA A 58 9.85 12.43 -2.36
CA ALA A 58 11.24 12.09 -2.60
C ALA A 58 11.92 13.08 -3.57
N SER A 59 11.23 13.51 -4.63
CA SER A 59 11.74 14.55 -5.55
C SER A 59 11.97 15.86 -4.81
N LEU A 60 10.96 16.32 -4.06
CA LEU A 60 11.05 17.57 -3.30
C LEU A 60 12.20 17.54 -2.29
N ALA A 61 12.35 16.44 -1.55
CA ALA A 61 13.45 16.28 -0.59
C ALA A 61 14.83 16.19 -1.26
N ASN A 62 14.91 15.77 -2.52
CA ASN A 62 16.14 15.75 -3.30
C ASN A 62 16.48 17.14 -3.84
N GLU A 63 15.47 17.90 -4.30
CA GLU A 63 15.61 19.29 -4.73
C GLU A 63 16.04 20.21 -3.57
N GLU A 64 15.47 20.05 -2.37
CA GLU A 64 15.87 20.81 -1.17
C GLU A 64 17.31 20.53 -0.70
N ARG A 65 17.92 19.43 -1.17
CA ARG A 65 19.29 19.04 -0.85
C ARG A 65 20.33 19.50 -1.87
N SER A 66 19.88 19.94 -3.04
CA SER A 66 20.74 20.32 -4.17
C SER A 66 20.94 21.83 -4.24
#